data_AF-A0A179UR62-F1
#
_entry.id   AF-A0A179UR62-F1
#
_cell.length_a   1.000
_cell.length_b   1.000
_cell.length_c   1.000
_cell.angle_alpha   90.00
_cell.angle_beta   90.00
_cell.angle_gamma   90.00
#
_symmetry.space_group_name_H-M   'P 1'
#
loop_
_entity.id
_entity.type
_entity.pdbx_description
1 polymer ?
#
loop_
_entity_poly.entity_id
_entity_poly.type
_entity_poly.pdbx_seq_one_letter_code
_entity_poly.pdbx_strand_id
1 'polypeptide(L)'
;MASDNALEFEVVTPKVNLITANEYQNTDLFWAIRGGGGGTFSVIASVTATVKELHAALPELSDNGAAGYYFISPQSPSLSDIGSISTITVAFMFADQEDQAAVEHLLQPLAAAIEKLNNATISTFTLVSPNNQQFVKNAGKVDSALNLAWRKALTHITFSYSWPSSTPFHDQQKVYENITNVGVPIFRALEPGQMGAYLNKADSHKSDFQQSFWCENYKWLYVIKKRWDSTRLFISCQGVGSEDWDDGGLCQYSLLFITLQLRESNSITLIINAMGITHIVCFQFKAGVSAEVINEIIVSILLIKSPTSKLQWAAIDNSPEGLQNGFTHAFITQFETAKDRDYYTKNDPAHLVFISGLQAVVEKVQVMDFTDRVF
;
A
#
# COMPACT_ATOMS: atom_id res chain seq x y z
N MET A 1 -19.45 -15.20 1.27
CA MET A 1 -20.68 -14.72 0.60
C MET A 1 -21.28 -15.73 -0.40
N ALA A 2 -20.62 -16.86 -0.72
CA ALA A 2 -21.20 -17.92 -1.55
C ALA A 2 -22.00 -18.97 -0.73
N SER A 3 -21.75 -19.07 0.58
CA SER A 3 -22.40 -20.00 1.53
C SER A 3 -23.91 -19.87 1.56
N ASP A 4 -24.41 -18.64 1.61
CA ASP A 4 -25.84 -18.33 1.81
C ASP A 4 -26.65 -18.52 0.51
N ASN A 5 -25.96 -18.79 -0.60
CA ASN A 5 -26.51 -18.91 -1.94
C ASN A 5 -26.50 -20.34 -2.48
N ALA A 6 -25.86 -21.28 -1.78
CA ALA A 6 -25.88 -22.69 -2.15
C ALA A 6 -27.24 -23.29 -1.81
N LEU A 7 -27.91 -23.84 -2.82
CA LEU A 7 -29.22 -24.49 -2.74
C LEU A 7 -29.08 -26.00 -2.53
N GLU A 8 -28.03 -26.59 -3.09
CA GLU A 8 -27.80 -28.03 -3.06
C GLU A 8 -26.32 -28.34 -3.31
N PHE A 9 -25.83 -29.41 -2.69
CA PHE A 9 -24.53 -30.01 -2.99
C PHE A 9 -24.69 -31.49 -3.34
N GLU A 10 -23.96 -31.95 -4.35
CA GLU A 10 -23.67 -33.37 -4.49
C GLU A 10 -22.33 -33.67 -3.85
N VAL A 11 -22.31 -34.67 -2.98
CA VAL A 11 -21.13 -34.98 -2.18
C VAL A 11 -20.81 -36.47 -2.18
N VAL A 12 -19.52 -36.79 -2.27
CA VAL A 12 -19.00 -38.14 -2.15
C VAL A 12 -18.57 -38.38 -0.71
N THR A 13 -19.25 -39.32 -0.07
CA THR A 13 -18.98 -39.73 1.32
C THR A 13 -17.72 -40.60 1.43
N PRO A 14 -17.16 -40.80 2.64
CA PRO A 14 -16.03 -41.71 2.85
C PRO A 14 -16.28 -43.17 2.45
N LYS A 15 -17.55 -43.58 2.33
CA LYS A 15 -17.95 -44.90 1.83
C LYS A 15 -18.14 -44.93 0.31
N VAL A 16 -17.71 -43.88 -0.40
CA VAL A 16 -17.76 -43.74 -1.87
C VAL A 16 -19.20 -43.70 -2.42
N ASN A 17 -20.15 -43.20 -1.62
CA ASN A 17 -21.51 -42.94 -2.09
C ASN A 17 -21.66 -41.47 -2.47
N LEU A 18 -22.20 -41.20 -3.66
CA LEU A 18 -22.68 -39.88 -4.06
C LEU A 18 -24.05 -39.63 -3.43
N ILE A 19 -24.17 -38.59 -2.61
CA ILE A 19 -25.41 -38.21 -1.93
C ILE A 19 -25.69 -36.73 -2.13
N THR A 20 -26.97 -36.36 -2.05
CA THR A 20 -27.43 -34.97 -2.20
C THR A 20 -27.65 -34.34 -0.81
N ALA A 21 -27.07 -33.16 -0.58
CA ALA A 21 -27.29 -32.37 0.64
C ALA A 21 -27.98 -31.05 0.28
N ASN A 22 -29.22 -30.85 0.77
CA ASN A 22 -30.04 -29.66 0.56
C ASN A 22 -30.97 -29.41 1.78
N GLU A 23 -31.91 -28.47 1.70
CA GLU A 23 -32.84 -28.17 2.80
C GLU A 23 -33.84 -29.29 3.14
N TYR A 24 -33.92 -30.32 2.29
CA TYR A 24 -34.87 -31.43 2.43
C TYR A 24 -34.20 -32.78 2.74
N GLN A 25 -32.93 -32.95 2.38
CA GLN A 25 -32.19 -34.20 2.48
C GLN A 25 -30.77 -33.94 3.00
N ASN A 26 -30.32 -34.74 3.98
CA ASN A 26 -29.02 -34.59 4.63
C ASN A 26 -28.79 -33.14 5.10
N THR A 27 -29.80 -32.59 5.80
CA THR A 27 -29.93 -31.17 6.14
C THR A 27 -28.87 -30.67 7.13
N ASP A 28 -28.40 -31.56 8.00
CA ASP A 28 -27.26 -31.36 8.90
C ASP A 28 -25.96 -31.19 8.11
N LEU A 29 -25.73 -32.07 7.13
CA LEU A 29 -24.60 -32.02 6.22
C LEU A 29 -24.67 -30.77 5.32
N PHE A 30 -25.87 -30.43 4.83
CA PHE A 30 -26.11 -29.22 4.05
C PHE A 30 -25.77 -27.95 4.84
N TRP A 31 -26.23 -27.84 6.10
CA TRP A 31 -25.89 -26.73 6.98
C TRP A 31 -24.38 -26.65 7.24
N ALA A 32 -23.74 -27.79 7.53
CA ALA A 32 -22.32 -27.89 7.82
C ALA A 32 -21.45 -27.49 6.60
N ILE A 33 -21.86 -27.89 5.40
CA ILE A 33 -21.17 -27.54 4.15
C ILE A 33 -21.34 -26.04 3.84
N ARG A 34 -22.55 -25.47 4.01
CA ARG A 34 -22.78 -24.02 3.83
C ARG A 34 -21.97 -23.17 4.82
N GLY A 35 -21.70 -23.66 6.02
CA GLY A 35 -20.88 -22.98 7.04
C GLY A 35 -19.39 -22.80 6.69
N GLY A 36 -18.96 -23.15 5.47
CA GLY A 36 -17.58 -22.93 5.00
C GLY A 36 -16.66 -24.14 5.13
N GLY A 37 -17.22 -25.34 5.33
CA GLY A 37 -16.45 -26.57 5.59
C GLY A 37 -16.66 -27.70 4.58
N GLY A 38 -17.01 -27.39 3.32
CA GLY A 38 -17.38 -28.40 2.31
C GLY A 38 -16.47 -29.63 2.24
N GLY A 39 -15.16 -29.42 2.11
CA GLY A 39 -14.15 -30.48 2.05
C GLY A 39 -13.89 -31.23 3.37
N THR A 40 -14.36 -30.69 4.50
CA THR A 40 -14.22 -31.33 5.83
C THR A 40 -15.20 -32.48 6.01
N PHE A 41 -16.41 -32.34 5.47
CA PHE A 41 -17.49 -33.29 5.69
C PHE A 41 -17.60 -34.34 4.58
N SER A 42 -17.10 -34.03 3.39
CA SER A 42 -17.17 -34.89 2.21
C SER A 42 -16.40 -34.29 1.03
N VAL A 43 -16.16 -35.06 -0.04
CA VAL A 43 -15.70 -34.47 -1.30
C VAL A 43 -16.90 -33.88 -2.03
N ILE A 44 -16.93 -32.56 -2.23
CA ILE A 44 -17.99 -31.91 -3.02
C ILE A 44 -17.75 -32.23 -4.50
N ALA A 45 -18.71 -32.93 -5.11
CA ALA A 45 -18.71 -33.24 -6.53
C ALA A 45 -19.33 -32.10 -7.36
N SER A 46 -20.40 -31.47 -6.84
CA SER A 46 -21.04 -30.33 -7.49
C SER A 46 -21.77 -29.43 -6.48
N VAL A 47 -22.01 -28.17 -6.85
CA VAL A 47 -22.81 -27.20 -6.08
C VAL A 47 -23.81 -26.52 -7.00
N THR A 48 -25.05 -26.40 -6.53
CA THR A 48 -26.10 -25.59 -7.15
C THR A 48 -26.24 -24.30 -6.36
N ALA A 49 -26.03 -23.15 -7.00
CA ALA A 49 -26.09 -21.84 -6.34
C ALA A 49 -26.96 -20.82 -7.10
N THR A 50 -27.58 -19.90 -6.37
CA THR A 50 -28.45 -18.84 -6.92
C THR A 50 -27.73 -17.83 -7.82
N VAL A 51 -26.39 -17.75 -7.73
CA VAL A 51 -25.54 -16.80 -8.49
C VAL A 51 -24.93 -17.39 -9.76
N LYS A 52 -25.30 -18.62 -10.14
CA LYS A 52 -24.73 -19.33 -11.29
C LYS A 52 -24.81 -18.52 -12.59
N GLU A 53 -25.96 -17.91 -12.86
CA GLU A 53 -26.19 -17.10 -14.06
C GLU A 53 -25.32 -15.84 -14.08
N LEU A 54 -25.17 -15.15 -12.93
CA LEU A 54 -24.27 -14.00 -12.79
C LEU A 54 -22.82 -14.40 -13.07
N HIS A 55 -22.36 -15.52 -12.50
CA HIS A 55 -20.99 -16.01 -12.70
C HIS A 55 -20.70 -16.47 -14.12
N ALA A 56 -21.69 -17.02 -14.82
CA ALA A 56 -21.55 -17.43 -16.21
C ALA A 56 -21.29 -16.24 -17.16
N ALA A 57 -21.78 -15.04 -16.82
CA ALA A 57 -21.59 -13.83 -17.61
C ALA A 57 -20.27 -13.08 -17.31
N LEU A 58 -19.62 -13.36 -16.19
CA LEU A 58 -18.40 -12.63 -15.79
C LEU A 58 -17.23 -12.78 -16.77
N PRO A 59 -16.94 -13.97 -17.34
CA PRO A 59 -15.82 -14.11 -18.29
C PRO A 59 -16.01 -13.26 -19.54
N GLU A 60 -17.19 -13.25 -20.14
CA GLU A 60 -17.47 -12.45 -21.34
C GLU A 60 -17.37 -10.94 -21.06
N LEU A 61 -17.85 -10.49 -19.89
CA LEU A 61 -17.69 -9.10 -19.47
C LEU A 61 -16.21 -8.74 -19.27
N SER A 62 -15.45 -9.62 -18.62
CA SER A 62 -14.00 -9.45 -18.40
C SER A 62 -13.22 -9.39 -19.71
N ASP A 63 -13.54 -10.26 -20.66
CA ASP A 63 -12.91 -10.29 -21.99
C ASP A 63 -13.19 -9.00 -22.79
N ASN A 64 -14.30 -8.32 -22.49
CA ASN A 64 -14.67 -7.03 -23.06
C ASN A 64 -14.27 -5.82 -22.19
N GLY A 65 -13.30 -6.01 -21.29
CA GLY A 65 -12.67 -4.92 -20.53
C GLY A 65 -13.47 -4.44 -19.32
N ALA A 66 -14.47 -5.21 -18.87
CA ALA A 66 -15.15 -4.96 -17.61
C ALA A 66 -14.25 -5.40 -16.44
N ALA A 67 -13.95 -4.46 -15.54
CA ALA A 67 -13.29 -4.73 -14.27
C ALA A 67 -14.13 -4.15 -13.14
N GLY A 68 -14.28 -4.86 -12.03
CA GLY A 68 -15.16 -4.40 -10.98
C GLY A 68 -15.32 -5.35 -9.82
N TYR A 69 -16.35 -5.11 -9.02
CA TYR A 69 -16.69 -5.93 -7.89
C TYR A 69 -18.21 -6.04 -7.76
N TYR A 70 -18.67 -7.14 -7.17
CA TYR A 70 -20.04 -7.27 -6.73
C TYR A 70 -20.07 -7.70 -5.26
N PHE A 71 -21.13 -7.33 -4.58
CA PHE A 71 -21.40 -7.76 -3.22
C PHE A 71 -22.89 -7.98 -3.04
N ILE A 72 -23.24 -8.81 -2.06
CA ILE A 72 -24.61 -9.20 -1.74
C ILE A 72 -24.90 -8.73 -0.31
N SER A 73 -25.94 -7.93 -0.15
CA SER A 73 -26.43 -7.47 1.15
C SER A 73 -27.66 -8.27 1.53
N PRO A 74 -27.53 -9.31 2.38
CA PRO A 74 -28.70 -9.98 2.95
C PRO A 74 -29.45 -9.02 3.87
N GLN A 75 -30.79 -9.09 3.87
CA GLN A 75 -31.69 -8.28 4.71
C GLN A 75 -31.51 -6.75 4.53
N SER A 76 -31.40 -6.31 3.27
CA SER A 76 -31.38 -4.87 2.97
C SER A 76 -32.66 -4.21 3.49
N PRO A 77 -32.59 -3.03 4.14
CA PRO A 77 -33.79 -2.28 4.49
C PRO A 77 -34.62 -2.05 3.22
N SER A 78 -35.95 -2.21 3.32
CA SER A 78 -36.83 -2.04 2.18
C SER A 78 -36.66 -0.62 1.64
N LEU A 79 -36.25 -0.51 0.38
CA LEU A 79 -36.43 0.74 -0.35
C LEU A 79 -37.95 0.93 -0.50
N SER A 80 -38.45 2.16 -0.37
CA SER A 80 -39.86 2.46 -0.61
C SER A 80 -40.27 1.85 -1.96
N ASP A 81 -41.31 1.00 -1.95
CA ASP A 81 -41.88 0.26 -3.08
C ASP A 81 -41.14 -1.01 -3.55
N ILE A 82 -39.99 -1.38 -2.96
CA ILE A 82 -39.25 -2.62 -3.30
C ILE A 82 -38.99 -3.41 -2.00
N GLY A 83 -39.90 -4.33 -1.68
CA GLY A 83 -39.75 -5.25 -0.55
C GLY A 83 -38.66 -6.29 -0.82
N SER A 84 -37.39 -5.91 -0.64
CA SER A 84 -36.26 -6.81 -0.86
C SER A 84 -35.80 -7.50 0.43
N ILE A 85 -35.61 -8.82 0.35
CA ILE A 85 -35.03 -9.67 1.42
C ILE A 85 -33.49 -9.76 1.26
N SER A 86 -32.94 -9.47 0.07
CA SER A 86 -31.50 -9.47 -0.21
C SER A 86 -31.20 -8.69 -1.50
N THR A 87 -30.15 -7.87 -1.51
CA THR A 87 -29.73 -7.08 -2.68
C THR A 87 -28.40 -7.58 -3.21
N ILE A 88 -28.29 -7.80 -4.53
CA ILE A 88 -27.01 -8.00 -5.22
C ILE A 88 -26.63 -6.68 -5.88
N THR A 89 -25.54 -6.08 -5.43
CA THR A 89 -24.98 -4.85 -6.03
C THR A 89 -23.78 -5.23 -6.86
N VAL A 90 -23.80 -4.84 -8.14
CA VAL A 90 -22.74 -5.10 -9.10
C VAL A 90 -22.21 -3.77 -9.61
N ALA A 91 -20.91 -3.55 -9.51
CA ALA A 91 -20.24 -2.34 -9.97
C ALA A 91 -19.12 -2.72 -10.94
N PHE A 92 -19.33 -2.48 -12.23
CA PHE A 92 -18.33 -2.67 -13.28
C PHE A 92 -17.86 -1.33 -13.83
N MET A 93 -16.57 -1.26 -14.12
CA MET A 93 -15.92 -0.18 -14.85
C MET A 93 -15.40 -0.76 -16.16
N PHE A 94 -15.67 -0.07 -17.27
CA PHE A 94 -15.14 -0.44 -18.58
C PHE A 94 -14.07 0.60 -18.92
N ALA A 95 -12.80 0.21 -18.84
CA ALA A 95 -11.69 1.16 -18.89
C ALA A 95 -11.57 1.89 -20.25
N ASP A 96 -12.00 1.24 -21.33
CA ASP A 96 -11.82 1.69 -22.72
C ASP A 96 -13.14 1.80 -23.52
N GLN A 97 -14.30 1.80 -22.85
CA GLN A 97 -15.61 1.93 -23.50
C GLN A 97 -16.30 3.23 -23.10
N GLU A 98 -16.30 4.20 -24.02
CA GLU A 98 -16.98 5.49 -23.87
C GLU A 98 -18.41 5.46 -24.46
N ASP A 99 -18.75 4.44 -25.25
CA ASP A 99 -20.07 4.24 -25.83
C ASP A 99 -21.00 3.54 -24.84
N GLN A 100 -21.93 4.30 -24.27
CA GLN A 100 -22.94 3.80 -23.34
C GLN A 100 -23.78 2.67 -23.97
N ALA A 101 -24.13 2.78 -25.25
CA ALA A 101 -24.96 1.78 -25.91
C ALA A 101 -24.21 0.45 -26.10
N ALA A 102 -22.90 0.50 -26.32
CA ALA A 102 -22.05 -0.69 -26.39
C ALA A 102 -21.94 -1.39 -25.02
N VAL A 103 -21.76 -0.63 -23.93
CA VAL A 103 -21.73 -1.17 -22.56
C VAL A 103 -23.09 -1.76 -22.18
N GLU A 104 -24.19 -1.09 -22.51
CA GLU A 104 -25.54 -1.60 -22.28
C GLU A 104 -25.80 -2.89 -23.07
N HIS A 105 -25.34 -2.96 -24.33
CA HIS A 105 -25.41 -4.16 -25.14
C HIS A 105 -24.62 -5.33 -24.53
N LEU A 106 -23.43 -5.07 -23.99
CA LEU A 106 -22.61 -6.08 -23.28
C LEU A 106 -23.27 -6.58 -21.99
N LEU A 107 -24.06 -5.75 -21.31
CA LEU A 107 -24.77 -6.12 -20.09
C LEU A 107 -26.12 -6.81 -20.35
N GLN A 108 -26.65 -6.77 -21.58
CA GLN A 108 -27.95 -7.37 -21.90
C GLN A 108 -28.05 -8.88 -21.63
N PRO A 109 -27.05 -9.72 -21.97
CA PRO A 109 -27.11 -11.15 -21.65
C PRO A 109 -27.23 -11.40 -20.14
N LEU A 110 -26.53 -10.61 -19.33
CA LEU A 110 -26.61 -10.67 -17.87
C LEU A 110 -28.00 -10.22 -17.38
N ALA A 111 -28.52 -9.10 -17.89
CA ALA A 111 -29.85 -8.61 -17.54
C ALA A 111 -30.94 -9.66 -17.87
N ALA A 112 -30.90 -10.24 -19.07
CA ALA A 112 -31.83 -11.27 -19.51
C ALA A 112 -31.72 -12.59 -18.74
N ALA A 113 -30.53 -12.93 -18.22
CA ALA A 113 -30.34 -14.10 -17.38
C ALA A 113 -30.93 -13.88 -15.98
N ILE A 114 -30.82 -12.67 -15.43
CA ILE A 114 -31.35 -12.33 -14.10
C ILE A 114 -32.87 -12.11 -14.15
N GLU A 115 -33.45 -11.60 -15.26
CA GLU A 115 -34.90 -11.51 -15.45
C GLU A 115 -35.62 -12.87 -15.39
N LYS A 116 -34.91 -13.97 -15.64
CA LYS A 116 -35.44 -15.34 -15.50
C LYS A 116 -35.55 -15.81 -14.05
N LEU A 117 -34.98 -15.07 -13.10
CA LEU A 117 -35.10 -15.36 -11.67
C LEU A 117 -36.42 -14.82 -11.14
N ASN A 118 -37.32 -15.70 -10.71
CA ASN A 118 -38.58 -15.31 -10.08
C ASN A 118 -38.31 -14.45 -8.82
N ASN A 119 -39.06 -13.35 -8.66
CA ASN A 119 -38.98 -12.42 -7.52
C ASN A 119 -37.67 -11.59 -7.40
N ALA A 120 -36.93 -11.38 -8.48
CA ALA A 120 -35.79 -10.46 -8.52
C ALA A 120 -36.16 -9.10 -9.14
N THR A 121 -35.89 -8.00 -8.43
CA THR A 121 -35.99 -6.63 -8.98
C THR A 121 -34.58 -6.12 -9.27
N ILE A 122 -34.33 -5.71 -10.52
CA ILE A 122 -33.01 -5.22 -10.97
C ILE A 122 -33.09 -3.71 -11.17
N SER A 123 -32.14 -3.00 -10.57
CA SER A 123 -31.85 -1.60 -10.91
C SER A 123 -30.40 -1.52 -11.39
N THR A 124 -30.20 -1.32 -12.69
CA THR A 124 -28.89 -1.04 -13.28
C THR A 124 -28.72 0.46 -13.48
N PHE A 125 -27.54 0.98 -13.16
CA PHE A 125 -27.16 2.34 -13.50
C PHE A 125 -25.74 2.33 -14.06
N THR A 126 -25.60 2.72 -15.33
CA THR A 126 -24.31 2.82 -16.01
C THR A 126 -23.77 4.22 -15.81
N LEU A 127 -22.70 4.34 -15.00
CA LEU A 127 -21.89 5.56 -14.93
C LEU A 127 -20.77 5.45 -15.96
N VAL A 128 -20.98 6.05 -17.12
CA VAL A 128 -19.85 6.36 -18.01
C VAL A 128 -19.03 7.45 -17.32
N SER A 129 -17.83 7.12 -16.86
CA SER A 129 -16.86 8.10 -16.36
C SER A 129 -16.06 8.61 -17.56
N PRO A 130 -16.36 9.78 -18.14
CA PRO A 130 -15.81 10.20 -19.44
C PRO A 130 -14.32 10.60 -19.39
N ASN A 131 -13.59 10.22 -18.35
CA ASN A 131 -12.31 10.82 -17.99
C ASN A 131 -11.30 9.85 -17.35
N ASN A 132 -11.46 8.53 -17.49
CA ASN A 132 -10.44 7.59 -17.01
C ASN A 132 -9.07 7.84 -17.67
N GLN A 133 -9.06 8.30 -18.93
CA GLN A 133 -7.84 8.78 -19.58
C GLN A 133 -7.37 10.15 -19.07
N GLN A 134 -8.24 11.01 -18.53
CA GLN A 134 -7.81 12.31 -18.00
C GLN A 134 -6.83 12.13 -16.84
N PHE A 135 -7.03 11.09 -16.05
CA PHE A 135 -6.11 10.67 -15.01
C PHE A 135 -4.73 10.33 -15.60
N VAL A 136 -4.63 9.55 -16.67
CA VAL A 136 -3.34 9.29 -17.34
C VAL A 136 -2.78 10.57 -17.99
N LYS A 137 -3.63 11.39 -18.64
CA LYS A 137 -3.28 12.66 -19.31
C LYS A 137 -2.80 13.76 -18.35
N ASN A 138 -3.12 13.65 -17.06
CA ASN A 138 -2.68 14.54 -15.99
C ASN A 138 -1.29 14.16 -15.43
N ALA A 139 -0.72 13.02 -15.83
CA ALA A 139 0.64 12.64 -15.43
C ALA A 139 1.64 13.74 -15.85
N GLY A 140 2.44 14.22 -14.88
CA GLY A 140 3.39 15.32 -15.09
C GLY A 140 2.77 16.72 -15.22
N LYS A 141 1.44 16.87 -15.12
CA LYS A 141 0.73 18.16 -15.16
C LYS A 141 0.09 18.54 -13.82
N VAL A 142 -0.32 17.54 -13.05
CA VAL A 142 -0.93 17.71 -11.72
C VAL A 142 -0.01 17.08 -10.68
N ASP A 143 0.44 17.90 -9.73
CA ASP A 143 1.19 17.43 -8.58
C ASP A 143 0.25 16.72 -7.60
N SER A 144 0.56 15.46 -7.28
CA SER A 144 -0.30 14.58 -6.48
C SER A 144 0.53 13.54 -5.77
N ALA A 145 0.18 13.29 -4.50
CA ALA A 145 0.80 12.27 -3.65
C ALA A 145 0.59 10.82 -4.11
N LEU A 146 -0.25 10.60 -5.13
CA LEU A 146 -0.68 9.29 -5.56
C LEU A 146 0.49 8.42 -6.06
N ASN A 147 0.50 7.12 -5.70
CA ASN A 147 1.47 6.18 -6.24
C ASN A 147 1.43 6.18 -7.77
N LEU A 148 2.61 6.27 -8.40
CA LEU A 148 2.75 6.28 -9.86
C LEU A 148 2.22 4.99 -10.52
N ALA A 149 2.20 3.86 -9.80
CA ALA A 149 1.64 2.60 -10.27
C ALA A 149 0.17 2.75 -10.71
N TRP A 150 -0.62 3.62 -10.06
CA TRP A 150 -2.01 3.87 -10.45
C TRP A 150 -2.16 4.38 -11.87
N ARG A 151 -1.17 5.12 -12.40
CA ARG A 151 -1.22 5.68 -13.76
C ARG A 151 -1.02 4.62 -14.85
N LYS A 152 -0.55 3.43 -14.47
CA LYS A 152 -0.28 2.31 -15.38
C LYS A 152 -1.15 1.08 -15.09
N ALA A 153 -1.66 0.96 -13.87
CA ALA A 153 -2.45 -0.19 -13.44
C ALA A 153 -3.79 -0.24 -14.17
N LEU A 154 -4.02 -1.31 -14.92
CA LEU A 154 -5.31 -1.62 -15.55
C LEU A 154 -6.28 -2.31 -14.59
N THR A 155 -5.75 -2.98 -13.56
CA THR A 155 -6.53 -3.78 -12.63
C THR A 155 -5.98 -3.67 -11.21
N HIS A 156 -6.87 -3.62 -10.23
CA HIS A 156 -6.53 -3.66 -8.81
C HIS A 156 -7.09 -4.95 -8.20
N ILE A 157 -6.21 -5.79 -7.66
CA ILE A 157 -6.56 -7.11 -7.15
C ILE A 157 -6.42 -7.11 -5.62
N THR A 158 -7.49 -7.52 -4.93
CA THR A 158 -7.49 -7.71 -3.47
C THR A 158 -7.79 -9.16 -3.15
N PHE A 159 -7.06 -9.72 -2.19
CA PHE A 159 -7.36 -11.03 -1.61
C PHE A 159 -7.49 -10.88 -0.10
N SER A 160 -8.25 -11.78 0.52
CA SER A 160 -8.44 -11.79 1.97
C SER A 160 -8.40 -13.23 2.47
N TYR A 161 -7.83 -13.39 3.65
CA TYR A 161 -8.01 -14.58 4.45
C TYR A 161 -8.99 -14.25 5.57
N SER A 162 -9.72 -15.26 6.01
CA SER A 162 -10.73 -15.11 7.05
C SER A 162 -10.52 -16.18 8.11
N TRP A 163 -10.90 -15.86 9.34
CA TRP A 163 -10.86 -16.77 10.47
C TRP A 163 -12.14 -16.62 11.31
N PRO A 164 -12.60 -17.67 12.01
CA PRO A 164 -13.70 -17.56 12.97
C PRO A 164 -13.40 -16.59 14.11
N SER A 165 -14.41 -15.91 14.66
CA SER A 165 -14.24 -15.00 15.79
C SER A 165 -13.68 -15.66 17.06
N SER A 166 -13.81 -16.98 17.17
CA SER A 166 -13.24 -17.80 18.25
C SER A 166 -11.76 -18.16 18.07
N THR A 167 -11.13 -17.77 16.95
CA THR A 167 -9.73 -18.12 16.65
C THR A 167 -8.80 -17.47 17.66
N PRO A 168 -7.91 -18.22 18.34
CA PRO A 168 -6.93 -17.65 19.26
C PRO A 168 -5.99 -16.67 18.55
N PHE A 169 -5.55 -15.60 19.22
CA PHE A 169 -4.70 -14.57 18.63
C PHE A 169 -3.43 -15.11 17.96
N HIS A 170 -2.82 -16.14 18.54
CA HIS A 170 -1.66 -16.80 17.94
C HIS A 170 -1.95 -17.42 16.56
N ASP A 171 -3.16 -17.97 16.36
CA ASP A 171 -3.54 -18.53 15.06
C ASP A 171 -4.02 -17.44 14.08
N GLN A 172 -4.55 -16.31 14.58
CA GLN A 172 -4.78 -15.12 13.75
C GLN A 172 -3.46 -14.54 13.23
N GLN A 173 -2.41 -14.53 14.07
CA GLN A 173 -1.08 -14.06 13.69
C GLN A 173 -0.50 -14.84 12.51
N LYS A 174 -0.68 -16.16 12.49
CA LYS A 174 -0.28 -17.00 11.36
C LYS A 174 -0.99 -16.61 10.07
N VAL A 175 -2.25 -16.16 10.15
CA VAL A 175 -2.98 -15.68 8.97
C VAL A 175 -2.41 -14.36 8.46
N TYR A 176 -2.08 -13.42 9.35
CA TYR A 176 -1.38 -12.18 8.98
C TYR A 176 -0.02 -12.48 8.35
N GLU A 177 0.78 -13.35 8.97
CA GLU A 177 2.07 -13.79 8.42
C GLU A 177 1.92 -14.45 7.06
N ASN A 178 0.86 -15.24 6.84
CA ASN A 178 0.61 -15.86 5.53
C ASN A 178 0.23 -14.82 4.47
N ILE A 179 -0.54 -13.78 4.83
CA ILE A 179 -0.80 -12.64 3.94
C ILE A 179 0.52 -11.95 3.57
N THR A 180 1.31 -11.57 4.56
CA THR A 180 2.51 -10.75 4.38
C THR A 180 3.65 -11.51 3.71
N ASN A 181 3.88 -12.76 4.08
CA ASN A 181 5.06 -13.54 3.66
C ASN A 181 4.80 -14.47 2.47
N VAL A 182 3.53 -14.76 2.14
CA VAL A 182 3.18 -15.68 1.05
C VAL A 182 2.26 -15.01 0.03
N GLY A 183 1.08 -14.55 0.47
CA GLY A 183 0.07 -13.97 -0.42
C GLY A 183 0.59 -12.75 -1.19
N VAL A 184 1.03 -11.73 -0.46
CA VAL A 184 1.54 -10.48 -1.05
C VAL A 184 2.73 -10.71 -1.99
N PRO A 185 3.75 -11.52 -1.63
CA PRO A 185 4.86 -11.84 -2.52
C PRO A 185 4.44 -12.54 -3.82
N ILE A 186 3.48 -13.47 -3.78
CA ILE A 186 2.97 -14.13 -5.00
C ILE A 186 2.40 -13.11 -5.97
N PHE A 187 1.56 -12.19 -5.49
CA PHE A 187 1.00 -11.15 -6.35
C PHE A 187 2.08 -10.19 -6.87
N ARG A 188 3.04 -9.80 -6.03
CA ARG A 188 4.16 -8.94 -6.45
C ARG A 188 5.09 -9.58 -7.47
N ALA A 189 5.20 -10.90 -7.48
CA ALA A 189 6.00 -11.63 -8.45
C ALA A 189 5.41 -11.57 -9.87
N LEU A 190 4.12 -11.25 -10.03
CA LEU A 190 3.49 -11.09 -11.34
C LEU A 190 4.07 -9.89 -12.11
N GLU A 191 4.34 -8.78 -11.42
CA GLU A 191 4.94 -7.57 -12.01
C GLU A 191 5.99 -6.92 -11.08
N PRO A 192 7.19 -7.52 -10.98
CA PRO A 192 8.21 -7.10 -10.02
C PRO A 192 8.59 -5.62 -10.17
N GLY A 193 8.52 -4.89 -9.06
CA GLY A 193 8.92 -3.47 -8.98
C GLY A 193 7.96 -2.45 -9.60
N GLN A 194 6.87 -2.90 -10.21
CA GLN A 194 5.91 -2.00 -10.89
C GLN A 194 4.59 -1.82 -10.13
N MET A 195 4.28 -2.73 -9.20
CA MET A 195 3.02 -2.73 -8.47
C MET A 195 3.01 -1.75 -7.28
N GLY A 196 1.85 -1.14 -7.07
CA GLY A 196 1.50 -0.40 -5.86
C GLY A 196 0.38 -1.08 -5.07
N ALA A 197 0.04 -0.53 -3.92
CA ALA A 197 -1.07 -1.00 -3.11
C ALA A 197 -2.03 0.14 -2.76
N TYR A 198 -3.31 -0.19 -2.64
CA TYR A 198 -4.32 0.74 -2.19
C TYR A 198 -4.34 0.78 -0.66
N LEU A 199 -3.89 1.91 -0.08
CA LEU A 199 -3.71 2.06 1.37
C LEU A 199 -4.96 1.70 2.20
N ASN A 200 -6.17 1.95 1.68
CA ASN A 200 -7.42 1.66 2.39
C ASN A 200 -7.78 0.15 2.44
N LYS A 201 -7.12 -0.69 1.63
CA LYS A 201 -7.32 -2.15 1.57
C LYS A 201 -5.98 -2.88 1.41
N ALA A 202 -5.04 -2.56 2.29
CA ALA A 202 -3.69 -3.10 2.24
C ALA A 202 -3.37 -4.03 3.42
N ASP A 203 -2.28 -4.75 3.29
CA ASP A 203 -1.68 -5.51 4.38
C ASP A 203 -1.16 -4.57 5.48
N SER A 204 -1.80 -4.63 6.64
CA SER A 204 -1.52 -3.79 7.81
C SER A 204 -0.21 -4.14 8.53
N HIS A 205 0.41 -5.28 8.21
CA HIS A 205 1.66 -5.75 8.84
C HIS A 205 2.87 -5.62 7.92
N LYS A 206 2.70 -4.90 6.81
CA LYS A 206 3.71 -4.71 5.79
C LYS A 206 4.81 -3.74 6.22
N SER A 207 6.06 -4.17 6.09
CA SER A 207 7.24 -3.37 6.44
C SER A 207 7.66 -2.34 5.37
N ASP A 208 7.26 -2.52 4.10
CA ASP A 208 7.58 -1.61 2.99
C ASP A 208 6.37 -0.78 2.52
N PHE A 209 5.53 -0.36 3.46
CA PHE A 209 4.31 0.40 3.19
C PHE A 209 4.59 1.72 2.46
N GLN A 210 5.74 2.37 2.74
CA GLN A 210 6.19 3.60 2.07
C GLN A 210 6.25 3.42 0.56
N GLN A 211 6.96 2.37 0.14
CA GLN A 211 7.12 2.03 -1.28
C GLN A 211 5.78 1.60 -1.89
N SER A 212 4.99 0.83 -1.14
CA SER A 212 3.71 0.29 -1.60
C SER A 212 2.66 1.37 -1.87
N PHE A 213 2.56 2.37 -0.99
CA PHE A 213 1.48 3.36 -1.04
C PHE A 213 1.86 4.64 -1.75
N TRP A 214 3.15 5.03 -1.70
CA TRP A 214 3.59 6.34 -2.19
C TRP A 214 4.84 6.30 -3.06
N CYS A 215 5.65 5.22 -3.01
CA CYS A 215 6.85 5.08 -3.83
C CYS A 215 7.78 6.30 -3.66
N GLU A 216 8.27 6.89 -4.76
CA GLU A 216 9.16 8.05 -4.76
C GLU A 216 8.56 9.31 -4.09
N ASN A 217 7.24 9.38 -3.97
CA ASN A 217 6.57 10.52 -3.31
C ASN A 217 6.75 10.50 -1.79
N TYR A 218 7.07 9.34 -1.19
CA TYR A 218 7.06 9.19 0.27
C TYR A 218 7.99 10.18 0.98
N LYS A 219 9.21 10.35 0.49
CA LYS A 219 10.21 11.27 1.09
C LYS A 219 9.68 12.70 1.22
N TRP A 220 8.90 13.14 0.24
CA TRP A 220 8.32 14.47 0.21
C TRP A 220 7.15 14.59 1.17
N LEU A 221 6.29 13.58 1.18
CA LEU A 221 5.19 13.51 2.14
C LEU A 221 5.71 13.53 3.57
N TYR A 222 6.81 12.83 3.86
CA TYR A 222 7.46 12.83 5.17
C TYR A 222 7.98 14.21 5.56
N VAL A 223 8.64 14.93 4.64
CA VAL A 223 9.09 16.32 4.87
C VAL A 223 7.90 17.25 5.12
N ILE A 224 6.84 17.15 4.31
CA ILE A 224 5.61 17.93 4.46
C ILE A 224 4.97 17.63 5.82
N LYS A 225 4.87 16.35 6.20
CA LYS A 225 4.33 15.91 7.49
C LYS A 225 5.10 16.54 8.65
N LYS A 226 6.44 16.51 8.63
CA LYS A 226 7.26 17.15 9.66
C LYS A 226 7.09 18.67 9.73
N ARG A 227 6.85 19.33 8.59
CA ARG A 227 6.61 20.78 8.54
C ARG A 227 5.27 21.16 9.16
N TRP A 228 4.21 20.46 8.81
CA TRP A 228 2.84 20.83 9.17
C TRP A 228 2.32 20.17 10.45
N ASP A 229 2.92 19.06 10.85
CA ASP A 229 2.65 18.36 12.10
C ASP A 229 3.96 18.12 12.86
N SER A 230 4.64 19.23 13.19
CA SER A 230 5.96 19.23 13.84
C SER A 230 5.93 18.62 15.25
N THR A 231 4.78 18.68 15.92
CA THR A 231 4.53 18.03 17.21
C THR A 231 4.07 16.58 17.06
N ARG A 232 3.91 16.09 15.82
CA ARG A 232 3.53 14.70 15.48
C ARG A 232 2.23 14.25 16.18
N LEU A 233 1.22 15.11 16.21
CA LEU A 233 -0.07 14.84 16.86
C LEU A 233 -0.92 13.82 16.09
N PHE A 234 -0.84 13.81 14.76
CA PHE A 234 -1.71 13.00 13.92
C PHE A 234 -0.98 11.75 13.44
N ILE A 235 -1.15 10.65 14.18
CA ILE A 235 -0.49 9.37 13.88
C ILE A 235 -1.53 8.36 13.40
N SER A 236 -1.18 7.60 12.39
CA SER A 236 -1.93 6.43 11.93
C SER A 236 -0.96 5.28 11.67
N CYS A 237 -1.37 4.05 11.95
CA CYS A 237 -0.59 2.87 11.58
C CYS A 237 -0.32 2.88 10.07
N GLN A 238 0.94 2.65 9.68
CA GLN A 238 1.43 2.76 8.29
C GLN A 238 1.12 4.11 7.59
N GLY A 239 0.94 5.17 8.38
CA GLY A 239 0.84 6.54 7.89
C GLY A 239 2.19 7.12 7.52
N VAL A 240 2.18 8.27 6.84
CA VAL A 240 3.41 9.04 6.60
C VAL A 240 4.02 9.46 7.94
N GLY A 241 5.24 9.01 8.24
CA GLY A 241 5.95 9.27 9.49
C GLY A 241 5.58 8.37 10.66
N SER A 242 4.81 7.29 10.44
CA SER A 242 4.48 6.33 11.52
C SER A 242 5.68 5.54 12.00
N GLU A 243 6.74 5.41 11.18
CA GLU A 243 8.00 4.75 11.51
C GLU A 243 8.83 5.48 12.58
N ASP A 244 8.48 6.72 12.89
CA ASP A 244 9.06 7.46 14.02
C ASP A 244 8.49 6.94 15.37
N TRP A 245 7.54 6.00 15.36
CA TRP A 245 6.80 5.51 16.53
C TRP A 245 6.79 3.99 16.62
N ASP A 246 6.60 3.48 17.82
CA ASP A 246 6.34 2.05 18.05
C ASP A 246 5.04 1.57 17.37
N ASP A 247 4.87 0.25 17.28
CA ASP A 247 3.72 -0.37 16.62
C ASP A 247 2.36 0.07 17.21
N GLY A 248 2.35 0.49 18.48
CA GLY A 248 1.18 1.04 19.15
C GLY A 248 0.90 2.51 18.84
N GLY A 249 1.84 3.25 18.23
CA GLY A 249 1.77 4.69 18.03
C GLY A 249 1.79 5.49 19.33
N LEU A 250 2.36 4.92 20.40
CA LEU A 250 2.34 5.47 21.76
C LEU A 250 3.68 6.10 22.14
N CYS A 251 4.78 5.49 21.70
CA CYS A 251 6.13 5.92 22.04
C CYS A 251 6.90 6.30 20.78
N GLN A 252 7.45 7.51 20.78
CA GLN A 252 8.33 7.94 19.70
C GLN A 252 9.70 7.30 19.86
N TYR A 253 10.25 6.73 18.79
CA TYR A 253 11.64 6.35 18.74
C TYR A 253 12.53 7.61 18.79
N SER A 254 13.34 7.69 19.84
CA SER A 254 14.47 8.63 19.88
C SER A 254 15.45 8.26 18.77
N LEU A 255 15.99 9.26 18.05
CA LEU A 255 17.01 9.10 17.00
C LEU A 255 18.24 8.28 17.44
N LEU A 256 18.39 7.98 18.73
CA LEU A 256 19.42 7.08 19.26
C LEU A 256 19.16 5.57 19.08
N PHE A 257 17.91 5.13 18.84
CA PHE A 257 17.52 3.71 19.01
C PHE A 257 17.32 2.88 17.72
N ILE A 258 17.34 3.49 16.53
CA ILE A 258 17.08 2.77 15.27
C ILE A 258 18.23 1.78 14.92
N THR A 259 19.41 1.92 15.52
CA THR A 259 20.57 1.06 15.23
C THR A 259 20.53 -0.32 15.92
N LEU A 260 19.61 -0.57 16.86
CA LEU A 260 19.71 -1.75 17.75
C LEU A 260 18.60 -2.80 17.64
N GLN A 261 17.49 -2.55 16.94
CA GLN A 261 16.31 -3.45 17.05
C GLN A 261 16.11 -4.49 15.93
N LEU A 262 16.99 -4.56 14.93
CA LEU A 262 17.00 -5.66 13.94
C LEU A 262 18.05 -6.73 14.30
N ARG A 263 17.89 -7.42 15.44
CA ARG A 263 18.71 -8.60 15.72
C ARG A 263 18.10 -9.60 16.70
N GLU A 264 17.00 -10.25 16.31
CA GLU A 264 16.72 -11.61 16.79
C GLU A 264 16.12 -12.47 15.68
N SER A 265 16.98 -13.16 14.92
CA SER A 265 16.80 -14.58 14.58
C SER A 265 17.97 -15.09 13.72
N ASN A 266 18.42 -16.28 14.09
CA ASN A 266 19.69 -16.88 13.72
C ASN A 266 19.80 -17.25 12.23
N SER A 267 20.66 -16.52 11.53
CA SER A 267 21.62 -16.98 10.49
C SER A 267 21.73 -15.91 9.42
N ILE A 268 22.58 -14.91 9.65
CA ILE A 268 22.95 -13.93 8.63
C ILE A 268 24.45 -14.03 8.45
N THR A 269 24.82 -14.63 7.31
CA THR A 269 26.10 -14.39 6.65
C THR A 269 26.39 -12.90 6.73
N LEU A 270 27.48 -12.56 7.43
CA LEU A 270 28.04 -11.21 7.52
C LEU A 270 28.24 -10.65 6.11
N ILE A 271 27.21 -10.02 5.54
CA ILE A 271 27.44 -8.95 4.57
C ILE A 271 27.83 -7.75 5.42
N ILE A 272 29.11 -7.73 5.79
CA ILE A 272 29.83 -6.50 6.06
C ILE A 272 29.77 -5.72 4.74
N ASN A 273 28.67 -5.00 4.52
CA ASN A 273 28.55 -4.16 3.34
C ASN A 273 29.43 -2.93 3.58
N ALA A 274 30.64 -3.03 3.04
CA ALA A 274 31.56 -2.00 2.57
C ALA A 274 31.84 -0.79 3.49
N MET A 275 33.14 -0.56 3.71
CA MET A 275 33.75 0.61 4.36
C MET A 275 33.30 1.93 3.69
N GLY A 276 32.18 2.52 4.14
CA GLY A 276 31.67 3.79 3.65
C GLY A 276 32.38 5.01 4.24
N ILE A 277 32.25 6.15 3.57
CA ILE A 277 32.71 7.46 4.05
C ILE A 277 31.49 8.27 4.51
N THR A 278 31.56 8.79 5.73
CA THR A 278 30.58 9.75 6.25
C THR A 278 31.16 11.16 6.13
N HIS A 279 30.45 12.01 5.40
CA HIS A 279 30.75 13.42 5.18
C HIS A 279 29.83 14.29 6.03
N ILE A 280 30.38 15.04 6.98
CA ILE A 280 29.66 15.94 7.88
C ILE A 280 30.03 17.38 7.55
N VAL A 281 29.02 18.23 7.40
CA VAL A 281 29.16 19.68 7.22
C VAL A 281 28.35 20.40 8.29
N CYS A 282 29.01 21.19 9.14
CA CYS A 282 28.38 22.02 10.15
C CYS A 282 28.30 23.47 9.69
N PHE A 283 27.13 24.10 9.83
CA PHE A 283 26.88 25.50 9.49
C PHE A 283 26.56 26.35 10.73
N GLN A 284 27.14 27.54 10.74
CA GLN A 284 26.67 28.71 11.49
C GLN A 284 26.04 29.67 10.49
N PHE A 285 24.76 29.99 10.65
CA PHE A 285 24.10 31.01 9.81
C PHE A 285 24.41 32.42 10.31
N LYS A 286 24.38 33.41 9.41
CA LYS A 286 24.56 34.82 9.75
C LYS A 286 23.43 35.32 10.64
N ALA A 287 23.74 36.28 11.50
CA ALA A 287 22.73 36.96 12.31
C ALA A 287 21.71 37.66 11.40
N GLY A 288 20.42 37.47 11.67
CA GLY A 288 19.32 38.10 10.92
C GLY A 288 18.77 37.27 9.75
N VAL A 289 19.33 36.10 9.44
CA VAL A 289 18.71 35.15 8.51
C VAL A 289 17.45 34.59 9.16
N SER A 290 16.31 34.66 8.45
CA SER A 290 15.03 34.18 8.99
C SER A 290 14.97 32.66 9.03
N ALA A 291 14.12 32.12 9.91
CA ALA A 291 13.93 30.67 10.03
C ALA A 291 13.40 30.04 8.73
N GLU A 292 12.62 30.79 7.93
CA GLU A 292 12.13 30.36 6.63
C GLU A 292 13.29 30.14 5.65
N VAL A 293 14.23 31.09 5.57
CA VAL A 293 15.41 30.97 4.68
C VAL A 293 16.32 29.82 5.12
N ILE A 294 16.52 29.64 6.43
CA ILE A 294 17.27 28.49 6.97
C ILE A 294 16.60 27.17 6.57
N ASN A 295 15.28 27.09 6.71
CA ASN A 295 14.53 25.90 6.31
C ASN A 295 14.59 25.64 4.80
N GLU A 296 14.56 26.68 3.97
CA GLU A 296 14.74 26.54 2.51
C GLU A 296 16.12 25.96 2.16
N ILE A 297 17.17 26.35 2.87
CA ILE A 297 18.52 25.82 2.69
C ILE A 297 18.58 24.34 3.12
N ILE A 298 18.00 24.01 4.27
CA ILE A 298 17.91 22.63 4.77
C ILE A 298 17.15 21.74 3.78
N VAL A 299 16.04 22.24 3.24
CA VAL A 299 15.28 21.51 2.22
C VAL A 299 16.13 21.38 0.95
N SER A 300 16.73 22.47 0.46
CA SER A 300 17.52 22.48 -0.78
C SER A 300 18.67 21.48 -0.76
N ILE A 301 19.40 21.37 0.36
CA ILE A 301 20.51 20.41 0.45
C ILE A 301 20.03 18.97 0.45
N LEU A 302 18.91 18.65 1.13
CA LEU A 302 18.29 17.32 1.15
C LEU A 302 17.71 16.89 -0.21
N LEU A 303 17.58 17.84 -1.14
CA LEU A 303 17.04 17.62 -2.48
C LEU A 303 18.10 17.50 -3.57
N ILE A 304 19.37 17.66 -3.21
CA ILE A 304 20.47 17.40 -4.12
C ILE A 304 20.43 15.91 -4.48
N LYS A 305 19.93 15.59 -5.67
CA LYS A 305 19.96 14.25 -6.22
C LYS A 305 21.35 13.98 -6.79
N SER A 306 22.27 13.51 -5.95
CA SER A 306 23.56 13.04 -6.43
C SER A 306 23.50 11.56 -6.84
N PRO A 307 24.09 11.16 -7.98
CA PRO A 307 24.17 9.76 -8.37
C PRO A 307 25.08 8.94 -7.45
N THR A 308 25.91 9.58 -6.62
CA THR A 308 26.95 8.92 -5.80
C THR A 308 26.65 8.91 -4.29
N SER A 309 25.67 9.68 -3.82
CA SER A 309 25.28 9.71 -2.40
C SER A 309 24.29 8.59 -2.06
N LYS A 310 24.54 7.84 -0.98
CA LYS A 310 23.65 6.76 -0.52
C LYS A 310 22.59 7.23 0.48
N LEU A 311 22.94 8.15 1.37
CA LEU A 311 22.05 8.64 2.42
C LEU A 311 22.41 10.09 2.76
N GLN A 312 21.40 10.93 2.98
CA GLN A 312 21.58 12.34 3.33
C GLN A 312 20.54 12.79 4.36
N TRP A 313 20.98 13.47 5.42
CA TRP A 313 20.09 14.05 6.41
C TRP A 313 20.68 15.32 7.02
N ALA A 314 19.81 16.12 7.65
CA ALA A 314 20.16 17.34 8.35
C ALA A 314 19.76 17.22 9.83
N ALA A 315 20.54 17.84 10.70
CA ALA A 315 20.33 17.87 12.14
C ALA A 315 20.53 19.29 12.68
N ILE A 316 19.82 19.60 13.76
CA ILE A 316 19.99 20.83 14.53
C ILE A 316 20.75 20.46 15.80
N ASP A 317 21.73 21.27 16.17
CA ASP A 317 22.45 21.08 17.43
C ASP A 317 21.49 21.17 18.63
N ASN A 318 21.67 20.26 19.58
CA ASN A 318 20.96 20.25 20.85
C ASN A 318 21.91 19.87 22.00
N SER A 319 23.22 20.16 21.86
CA SER A 319 24.18 19.81 22.89
C SER A 319 24.03 20.75 24.11
N PRO A 320 23.98 20.21 25.34
CA PRO A 320 23.94 21.03 26.55
C PRO A 320 25.31 21.58 26.96
N GLU A 321 26.39 21.18 26.28
CA GLU A 321 27.78 21.40 26.76
C GLU A 321 28.32 22.81 26.46
N GLY A 322 27.65 23.59 25.60
CA GLY A 322 28.07 24.96 25.28
C GLY A 322 29.33 25.06 24.41
N LEU A 323 29.79 23.95 23.83
CA LEU A 323 31.02 23.85 23.03
C LEU A 323 30.77 23.86 21.50
N GLN A 324 29.61 24.30 21.05
CA GLN A 324 29.21 24.33 19.65
C GLN A 324 30.04 25.27 18.77
N ASN A 325 30.75 26.23 19.39
CA ASN A 325 31.53 27.24 18.67
C ASN A 325 30.73 28.04 17.61
N GLY A 326 29.43 28.21 17.85
CA GLY A 326 28.50 28.93 16.98
C GLY A 326 27.82 28.09 15.90
N PHE A 327 28.20 26.83 15.69
CA PHE A 327 27.50 25.94 14.78
C PHE A 327 26.14 25.55 15.34
N THR A 328 25.12 25.56 14.50
CA THR A 328 23.74 25.25 14.90
C THR A 328 23.12 24.12 14.11
N HIS A 329 23.68 23.80 12.94
CA HIS A 329 23.16 22.76 12.05
C HIS A 329 24.30 21.88 11.55
N ALA A 330 24.02 20.59 11.38
CA ALA A 330 24.92 19.63 10.75
C ALA A 330 24.20 18.91 9.60
N PHE A 331 24.91 18.68 8.51
CA PHE A 331 24.45 17.96 7.34
C PHE A 331 25.35 16.77 7.13
N ILE A 332 24.76 15.59 7.07
CA ILE A 332 25.49 14.33 6.97
C ILE A 332 25.14 13.67 5.65
N THR A 333 26.15 13.26 4.88
CA THR A 333 26.01 12.53 3.63
C THR A 333 26.91 11.29 3.67
N GLN A 334 26.39 10.13 3.25
CA GLN A 334 27.17 8.89 3.18
C GLN A 334 27.50 8.52 1.74
N PHE A 335 28.75 8.09 1.55
CA PHE A 335 29.31 7.65 0.27
C PHE A 335 29.87 6.24 0.39
N GLU A 336 29.82 5.49 -0.71
CA GLU A 336 30.40 4.15 -0.76
C GLU A 336 31.93 4.19 -0.89
N THR A 337 32.46 5.15 -1.63
CA THR A 337 33.90 5.30 -1.83
C THR A 337 34.37 6.75 -1.73
N ALA A 338 35.68 6.94 -1.58
CA ALA A 338 36.29 8.28 -1.65
C ALA A 338 36.07 8.95 -3.01
N LYS A 339 36.00 8.17 -4.10
CA LYS A 339 35.72 8.70 -5.44
C LYS A 339 34.30 9.27 -5.54
N ASP A 340 33.34 8.64 -4.89
CA ASP A 340 31.94 9.08 -4.84
C ASP A 340 31.79 10.42 -4.11
N ARG A 341 32.47 10.55 -2.96
CA ARG A 341 32.58 11.79 -2.18
C ARG A 341 33.29 12.89 -2.98
N ASP A 342 34.40 12.56 -3.62
CA ASP A 342 35.17 13.50 -4.44
C ASP A 342 34.38 13.99 -5.65
N TYR A 343 33.60 13.12 -6.29
CA TYR A 343 32.68 13.50 -7.34
C TYR A 343 31.62 14.47 -6.82
N TYR A 344 30.92 14.11 -5.74
CA TYR A 344 29.88 14.95 -5.13
C TYR A 344 30.41 16.35 -4.79
N THR A 345 31.55 16.42 -4.11
CA THR A 345 32.09 17.69 -3.61
C THR A 345 32.67 18.59 -4.71
N LYS A 346 33.27 18.01 -5.77
CA LYS A 346 34.06 18.77 -6.76
C LYS A 346 33.42 18.87 -8.14
N ASN A 347 32.54 17.94 -8.51
CA ASN A 347 32.09 17.77 -9.90
C ASN A 347 30.57 17.75 -10.05
N ASP A 348 29.81 17.39 -9.00
CA ASP A 348 28.35 17.32 -9.09
C ASP A 348 27.74 18.71 -9.32
N PRO A 349 27.10 18.97 -10.48
CA PRO A 349 26.56 20.28 -10.81
C PRO A 349 25.50 20.75 -9.81
N ALA A 350 24.68 19.83 -9.27
CA ALA A 350 23.63 20.19 -8.32
C ALA A 350 24.23 20.63 -6.98
N HIS A 351 25.27 19.94 -6.52
CA HIS A 351 26.01 20.34 -5.32
C HIS A 351 26.73 21.68 -5.52
N LEU A 352 27.41 21.87 -6.65
CA LEU A 352 28.14 23.10 -6.95
C LEU A 352 27.22 24.33 -7.04
N VAL A 353 26.03 24.18 -7.64
CA VAL A 353 25.01 25.23 -7.66
C VAL A 353 24.54 25.56 -6.25
N PHE A 354 24.27 24.55 -5.42
CA PHE A 354 23.84 24.76 -4.05
C PHE A 354 24.87 25.52 -3.22
N ILE A 355 26.13 25.10 -3.21
CA ILE A 355 27.17 25.77 -2.40
C ILE A 355 27.43 27.22 -2.83
N SER A 356 27.23 27.54 -4.11
CA SER A 356 27.37 28.90 -4.62
C SER A 356 26.35 29.87 -4.00
N GLY A 357 25.15 29.37 -3.65
CA GLY A 357 24.11 30.16 -3.00
C GLY A 357 24.33 30.40 -1.50
N LEU A 358 25.24 29.67 -0.85
CA LEU A 358 25.40 29.71 0.61
C LEU A 358 26.19 30.91 1.13
N GLN A 359 27.03 31.54 0.30
CA GLN A 359 27.92 32.64 0.74
C GLN A 359 27.17 33.82 1.35
N ALA A 360 25.93 34.07 0.89
CA ALA A 360 25.12 35.18 1.38
C ALA A 360 24.62 34.94 2.82
N VAL A 361 24.45 33.67 3.23
CA VAL A 361 23.64 33.26 4.39
C VAL A 361 24.41 32.51 5.47
N VAL A 362 25.52 31.86 5.12
CA VAL A 362 26.37 31.11 6.06
C VAL A 362 27.54 31.99 6.54
N GLU A 363 27.76 32.02 7.85
CA GLU A 363 28.84 32.74 8.54
C GLU A 363 30.08 31.86 8.71
N LYS A 364 29.90 30.61 9.16
CA LYS A 364 30.99 29.62 9.30
C LYS A 364 30.58 28.27 8.78
N VAL A 365 31.56 27.56 8.22
CA VAL A 365 31.45 26.17 7.76
C VAL A 365 32.57 25.35 8.37
N GLN A 366 32.24 24.16 8.88
CA GLN A 366 33.22 23.14 9.26
C GLN A 366 32.86 21.83 8.56
N VAL A 367 33.87 21.15 7.98
CA VAL A 367 33.68 19.91 7.25
C VAL A 367 34.55 18.82 7.87
N MET A 368 33.99 17.63 8.04
CA MET A 368 34.67 16.45 8.55
C MET A 368 34.30 15.23 7.71
N ASP A 369 35.29 14.46 7.30
CA ASP A 369 35.11 13.19 6.61
C ASP A 369 35.75 12.07 7.45
N PHE A 370 35.02 10.98 7.67
CA PHE A 370 35.58 9.80 8.33
C PHE A 370 35.19 8.52 7.60
N THR A 371 36.08 7.54 7.65
CA THR A 371 35.82 6.17 7.20
C THR A 371 35.42 5.35 8.41
N ASP A 372 34.29 4.65 8.29
CA ASP A 372 33.79 3.87 9.42
C ASP A 372 34.79 2.78 9.84
N ARG A 373 35.09 2.75 11.15
CA ARG A 373 35.86 1.67 11.81
C ARG A 373 37.33 1.53 11.39
N VAL A 374 37.98 2.61 10.97
CA VAL A 374 39.44 2.68 10.81
C VAL A 374 40.02 3.36 12.07
N PHE A 375 40.71 2.59 12.91
CA PHE A 375 41.34 3.05 14.16
C PHE A 375 42.85 2.99 14.07
#